data_AF-A0AA40JQ70-F1
#
_entry.id   AF-A0AA40JQ70-F1
#
_cell.length_a   1.000
_cell.length_b   1.000
_cell.length_c   1.000
_cell.angle_alpha   90.00
_cell.angle_beta   90.00
_cell.angle_gamma   90.00
#
_symmetry.space_group_name_H-M   'P 1'
#
loop_
_entity.id
_entity.type
_entity.pdbx_description
1 polymer ?
#
loop_
_entity_poly.entity_id
_entity_poly.type
_entity_poly.pdbx_seq_one_letter_code
_entity_poly.pdbx_strand_id
1 'polypeptide(L)'
;YKKDHAARVPVAGKDHDIGDGDVVIAAITSCTNTSNPSVLIAAGLVARKAREKGLTRKPWVKTSLAPGSQVVTDYLNKTGLSADLDAIGINLVGYGYENVWELGDVVNFDDPKVGWIASPA
;
A
#
# COMPACT_ATOMS: atom_id res chain seq x y z
N TYR A 1 -8.72 26.28 -11.84
CA TYR A 1 -7.37 25.75 -11.59
C TYR A 1 -6.78 25.31 -12.93
N LYS A 2 -5.92 26.13 -13.54
CA LYS A 2 -5.19 25.83 -14.78
C LYS A 2 -3.71 25.75 -14.42
N LYS A 3 -3.22 24.55 -14.13
CA LYS A 3 -1.79 24.25 -14.21
C LYS A 3 -1.65 23.28 -15.37
N ASP A 4 -0.96 23.70 -16.43
CA ASP A 4 -0.80 22.89 -17.64
C ASP A 4 0.10 21.66 -17.38
N HIS A 5 0.99 21.74 -16.38
CA HIS A 5 1.70 20.60 -15.79
C HIS A 5 1.92 20.82 -14.28
N ALA A 6 1.87 19.74 -13.50
CA ALA A 6 2.25 19.77 -12.09
C ALA A 6 3.75 20.06 -11.99
N ALA A 7 4.13 21.07 -11.19
CA ALA A 7 5.53 21.29 -10.85
C ALA A 7 6.04 20.04 -10.10
N ARG A 8 7.19 19.50 -10.52
CA ARG A 8 7.83 18.35 -9.89
C ARG A 8 9.05 18.81 -9.10
N VAL A 9 9.26 18.21 -7.93
CA VAL A 9 10.34 18.53 -7.00
C VAL A 9 11.19 17.26 -6.79
N PRO A 10 12.51 17.30 -7.05
CA PRO A 10 13.37 16.14 -6.82
C PRO A 10 13.47 15.82 -5.33
N VAL A 11 13.47 14.52 -4.99
CA VAL A 11 13.64 14.06 -3.61
C VAL A 11 15.13 13.98 -3.29
N ALA A 12 15.56 14.66 -2.21
CA ALA A 12 16.96 14.70 -1.81
C ALA A 12 17.53 13.28 -1.59
N GLY A 13 18.66 12.99 -2.24
CA GLY A 13 19.35 11.70 -2.11
C GLY A 13 18.65 10.51 -2.78
N LYS A 14 17.64 10.74 -3.63
CA LYS A 14 16.92 9.68 -4.37
C LYS A 14 16.82 10.01 -5.86
N ASP A 15 16.70 8.97 -6.68
CA ASP A 15 16.54 9.08 -8.14
C ASP A 15 15.05 9.17 -8.55
N HIS A 16 14.31 10.06 -7.90
CA HIS A 16 12.92 10.36 -8.26
C HIS A 16 12.49 11.75 -7.81
N ASP A 17 11.37 12.21 -8.36
CA ASP A 17 10.71 13.46 -8.04
C ASP A 17 9.26 13.22 -7.61
N ILE A 18 8.66 14.22 -6.97
CA ILE A 18 7.25 14.23 -6.57
C ILE A 18 6.62 15.51 -7.10
N GLY A 19 5.43 15.41 -7.68
CA GLY A 19 4.64 16.56 -8.11
C GLY A 19 3.22 16.57 -7.57
N ASP A 20 2.53 17.68 -7.81
CA ASP A 20 1.10 17.81 -7.49
C ASP A 20 0.30 16.65 -8.12
N GLY A 21 -0.45 15.92 -7.29
CA GLY A 21 -1.30 14.80 -7.73
C GLY A 21 -0.63 13.42 -7.67
N ASP A 22 0.66 13.33 -7.36
CA ASP A 22 1.31 12.03 -7.10
C ASP A 22 0.73 11.39 -5.82
N VAL A 23 0.40 10.10 -5.91
CA VAL A 23 -0.04 9.32 -4.76
C VAL A 23 1.17 9.06 -3.86
N VAL A 24 1.08 9.45 -2.59
CA VAL A 24 2.13 9.22 -1.58
C VAL A 24 1.73 8.18 -0.53
N ILE A 25 0.43 7.92 -0.39
CA ILE A 25 -0.13 6.88 0.49
C ILE A 25 -1.23 6.15 -0.26
N ALA A 26 -1.20 4.81 -0.24
CA ALA A 26 -2.28 3.96 -0.70
C ALA A 26 -2.54 2.86 0.34
N ALA A 27 -3.60 3.02 1.13
CA ALA A 27 -3.96 2.10 2.19
C ALA A 27 -5.28 1.37 1.86
N ILE A 28 -5.25 0.03 1.89
CA ILE A 28 -6.47 -0.77 1.94
C ILE A 28 -6.86 -0.88 3.41
N THR A 29 -7.69 0.06 3.84
CA THR A 29 -8.19 0.17 5.21
C THR A 29 -9.70 0.44 5.22
N SER A 30 -10.28 0.60 6.42
CA SER A 30 -11.69 0.79 6.76
C SER A 30 -12.52 -0.48 6.83
N CYS A 31 -13.46 -0.47 7.77
CA CYS A 31 -14.36 -1.57 8.02
C CYS A 31 -15.44 -1.71 6.96
N THR A 32 -15.78 -0.66 6.20
CA THR A 32 -16.74 -0.79 5.10
C THR A 32 -16.18 -1.63 3.95
N ASN A 33 -14.93 -1.40 3.57
CA ASN A 33 -14.31 -2.08 2.44
C ASN A 33 -13.63 -3.40 2.85
N THR A 34 -13.03 -3.47 4.03
CA THR A 34 -12.37 -4.71 4.49
C THR A 34 -13.34 -5.77 5.01
N SER A 35 -14.58 -5.40 5.36
CA SER A 35 -15.64 -6.37 5.68
C SER A 35 -16.33 -6.98 4.45
N ASN A 36 -16.07 -6.46 3.25
CA ASN A 36 -16.66 -6.96 2.01
C ASN A 36 -15.63 -7.85 1.26
N PRO A 37 -15.79 -9.19 1.30
CA PRO A 37 -14.83 -10.10 0.67
C PRO A 37 -14.70 -9.86 -0.83
N SER A 38 -15.77 -9.48 -1.52
CA SER A 38 -15.76 -9.31 -2.97
C SER A 38 -14.77 -8.24 -3.43
N VAL A 39 -14.69 -7.12 -2.71
CA VAL A 39 -13.77 -6.03 -3.10
C VAL A 39 -12.32 -6.35 -2.73
N LEU A 40 -12.06 -7.08 -1.65
CA LEU A 40 -10.71 -7.50 -1.28
C LEU A 40 -10.18 -8.62 -2.16
N ILE A 41 -11.03 -9.57 -2.56
CA ILE A 41 -10.68 -10.56 -3.59
C ILE A 41 -10.38 -9.86 -4.92
N ALA A 42 -11.19 -8.87 -5.32
CA ALA A 42 -10.93 -8.10 -6.54
C ALA A 42 -9.58 -7.36 -6.46
N ALA A 43 -9.26 -6.73 -5.33
CA ALA A 43 -7.96 -6.10 -5.10
C ALA A 43 -6.80 -7.09 -5.22
N GLY A 44 -6.94 -8.28 -4.62
CA GLY A 44 -5.95 -9.36 -4.75
C GLY A 44 -5.77 -9.81 -6.20
N LEU A 45 -6.86 -9.96 -6.97
CA LEU A 45 -6.78 -10.36 -8.38
C LEU A 45 -6.11 -9.30 -9.25
N VAL A 46 -6.33 -8.02 -8.96
CA VAL A 46 -5.59 -6.92 -9.59
C VAL A 46 -4.11 -7.00 -9.24
N ALA A 47 -3.77 -7.27 -7.97
CA ALA A 47 -2.39 -7.43 -7.52
C ALA A 47 -1.69 -8.59 -8.22
N ARG A 48 -2.37 -9.74 -8.37
CA ARG A 48 -1.87 -10.88 -9.14
C ARG A 48 -1.55 -10.47 -10.57
N LYS A 49 -2.46 -9.74 -11.23
CA LYS A 49 -2.24 -9.33 -12.62
C LYS A 49 -1.12 -8.29 -12.76
N ALA A 50 -0.96 -7.41 -11.78
CA ALA A 50 0.15 -6.47 -11.71
C ALA A 50 1.49 -7.22 -11.54
N ARG A 51 1.54 -8.19 -10.62
CA ARG A 51 2.71 -9.05 -10.39
C ARG A 51 3.10 -9.84 -11.65
N GLU A 52 2.14 -10.47 -12.32
CA GLU A 52 2.36 -11.18 -13.60
C GLU A 52 2.97 -10.27 -14.68
N LYS A 53 2.68 -8.97 -14.62
CA LYS A 53 3.22 -7.95 -15.54
C LYS A 53 4.52 -7.31 -15.04
N GLY A 54 5.06 -7.74 -13.90
CA GLY A 54 6.24 -7.13 -13.28
C GLY A 54 6.01 -5.70 -12.77
N LEU A 55 4.74 -5.31 -12.56
CA LEU A 55 4.40 -3.99 -12.04
C LEU A 55 4.52 -3.99 -10.51
N THR A 56 5.09 -2.91 -9.99
CA THR A 56 5.14 -2.62 -8.56
C THR A 56 4.87 -1.14 -8.33
N ARG A 57 4.62 -0.76 -7.07
CA ARG A 57 4.39 0.63 -6.69
C ARG A 57 5.62 1.50 -6.99
N LYS A 58 5.39 2.80 -7.17
CA LYS A 58 6.48 3.77 -7.17
C LYS A 58 7.16 3.82 -5.79
N PRO A 59 8.48 4.12 -5.74
CA PRO A 59 9.25 4.00 -4.50
C PRO A 59 8.76 4.93 -3.38
N TRP A 60 8.20 6.09 -3.73
CA TRP A 60 7.67 7.08 -2.77
C TRP A 60 6.28 6.75 -2.21
N VAL A 61 5.56 5.76 -2.78
CA VAL A 61 4.20 5.43 -2.35
C VAL A 61 4.27 4.54 -1.12
N LYS A 62 3.73 4.97 0.02
CA LYS A 62 3.57 4.09 1.19
C LYS A 62 2.29 3.27 1.04
N THR A 63 2.41 1.96 1.18
CA THR A 63 1.31 1.02 0.96
C THR A 63 1.04 0.18 2.19
N SER A 64 -0.22 -0.10 2.48
CA SER A 64 -0.61 -0.90 3.65
C SER A 64 -1.94 -1.62 3.45
N LEU A 65 -2.09 -2.74 4.15
CA LEU A 65 -3.33 -3.49 4.33
C LEU A 65 -3.61 -3.62 5.83
N ALA A 66 -4.70 -3.01 6.30
CA ALA A 66 -5.14 -3.04 7.68
C ALA A 66 -6.62 -3.48 7.75
N PRO A 67 -6.90 -4.79 7.72
CA PRO A 67 -8.26 -5.30 7.76
C PRO A 67 -8.85 -5.25 9.17
N GLY A 68 -10.17 -5.01 9.25
CA GLY A 68 -10.86 -5.02 10.56
C GLY A 68 -10.98 -6.39 11.23
N SER A 69 -10.56 -7.48 10.57
CA SER A 69 -10.67 -8.85 11.11
C SER A 69 -9.68 -9.82 10.47
N GLN A 70 -9.25 -10.83 11.23
CA GLN A 70 -8.39 -11.94 10.78
C GLN A 70 -9.04 -12.79 9.70
N VAL A 71 -10.38 -12.83 9.65
CA VAL A 71 -11.15 -13.55 8.61
C VAL A 71 -10.75 -13.09 7.20
N VAL A 72 -10.36 -11.83 7.06
CA VAL A 72 -9.89 -11.27 5.80
C VAL A 72 -8.64 -11.96 5.30
N THR A 73 -7.62 -12.00 6.14
CA THR A 73 -6.33 -12.61 5.82
C THR A 73 -6.50 -14.11 5.57
N ASP A 74 -7.42 -14.77 6.28
CA ASP A 74 -7.70 -16.20 6.07
C ASP A 74 -8.14 -16.51 4.63
N TYR A 75 -9.11 -15.77 4.07
CA TYR A 75 -9.54 -16.04 2.70
C TYR A 75 -8.52 -15.56 1.67
N LEU A 76 -7.78 -14.48 1.92
CA LEU A 76 -6.70 -14.04 1.03
C LEU A 76 -5.56 -15.06 1.00
N ASN A 77 -5.23 -15.69 2.13
CA ASN A 77 -4.23 -16.75 2.22
C ASN A 77 -4.70 -18.02 1.50
N LYS A 78 -5.94 -18.46 1.74
CA LYS A 78 -6.52 -19.65 1.08
C LYS A 78 -6.56 -19.54 -0.44
N THR A 79 -6.71 -18.32 -0.96
CA THR A 79 -6.75 -18.04 -2.41
C THR A 79 -5.37 -17.74 -3.02
N GLY A 80 -4.33 -17.66 -2.18
CA GLY A 80 -2.97 -17.27 -2.56
C GLY A 80 -2.81 -15.77 -2.87
N LEU A 81 -3.85 -14.96 -2.65
CA LEU A 81 -3.86 -13.53 -3.00
C LEU A 81 -3.05 -12.66 -2.04
N SER A 82 -2.82 -13.11 -0.80
CA SER A 82 -1.94 -12.39 0.14
C SER A 82 -0.53 -12.24 -0.42
N ALA A 83 0.02 -13.32 -1.01
CA ALA A 83 1.34 -13.28 -1.62
C ALA A 83 1.41 -12.37 -2.85
N ASP A 84 0.29 -12.24 -3.58
CA ASP A 84 0.18 -11.34 -4.73
C ASP A 84 0.13 -9.87 -4.30
N LEU A 85 -0.58 -9.57 -3.21
CA LEU A 85 -0.61 -8.24 -2.58
C LEU A 85 0.77 -7.86 -2.03
N ASP A 86 1.41 -8.77 -1.29
CA ASP A 86 2.77 -8.55 -0.75
C ASP A 86 3.80 -8.29 -1.86
N ALA A 87 3.70 -9.00 -2.99
CA ALA A 87 4.63 -8.86 -4.11
C ALA A 87 4.59 -7.48 -4.78
N ILE A 88 3.45 -6.77 -4.70
CA ILE A 88 3.32 -5.40 -5.21
C ILE A 88 3.51 -4.33 -4.11
N GLY A 89 3.89 -4.76 -2.91
CA GLY A 89 4.17 -3.90 -1.75
C GLY A 89 2.96 -3.60 -0.87
N ILE A 90 1.81 -4.25 -1.06
CA ILE A 90 0.65 -4.09 -0.17
C ILE A 90 0.73 -5.15 0.92
N ASN A 91 1.33 -4.80 2.05
CA ASN A 91 1.59 -5.74 3.13
C ASN A 91 0.60 -5.58 4.28
N LEU A 92 0.30 -6.69 4.95
CA LEU A 92 -0.47 -6.69 6.20
C LEU A 92 0.32 -5.99 7.30
N VAL A 93 -0.24 -4.93 7.87
CA VAL A 93 0.44 -4.13 8.92
C VAL A 93 -0.21 -4.21 10.29
N GLY A 94 -1.48 -4.61 10.37
CA GLY A 94 -2.24 -4.61 11.62
C GLY A 94 -3.68 -5.09 11.41
N TYR A 95 -4.42 -5.27 12.52
CA TYR A 95 -5.85 -5.55 12.51
C TYR A 95 -6.56 -4.52 13.37
N GLY A 96 -7.51 -3.76 12.80
CA GLY A 96 -8.22 -2.72 13.54
C GLY A 96 -9.09 -1.80 12.70
N TYR A 97 -9.82 -0.90 13.37
CA TYR A 97 -10.54 0.23 12.76
C TYR A 97 -9.56 1.38 12.51
N GLU A 98 -8.55 1.15 11.68
CA GLU A 98 -7.40 2.05 11.60
C GLU A 98 -7.64 3.08 10.49
N ASN A 99 -7.92 4.34 10.87
CA ASN A 99 -7.83 5.41 9.89
C ASN A 99 -6.36 5.57 9.44
N VAL A 100 -6.13 6.14 8.26
CA VAL A 100 -4.77 6.24 7.68
C VAL A 100 -3.78 7.00 8.60
N TRP A 101 -4.29 7.80 9.53
CA TRP A 101 -3.52 8.59 10.48
C TRP A 101 -3.05 7.77 11.68
N GLU A 102 -3.89 6.87 12.20
CA GLU A 102 -3.54 5.95 13.29
C GLU A 102 -2.55 4.88 12.85
N LEU A 103 -2.49 4.58 11.54
CA LEU A 103 -1.38 3.80 10.98
C LEU A 103 -0.02 4.44 11.31
N GLY A 104 0.03 5.76 11.52
CA GLY A 104 1.13 6.53 12.12
C GLY A 104 1.78 5.85 13.34
N ASP A 105 0.92 5.35 14.23
CA ASP A 105 1.27 4.92 15.58
C ASP A 105 1.45 3.40 15.70
N VAL A 106 0.84 2.63 14.79
CA VAL A 106 0.88 1.15 14.78
C VAL A 106 1.76 0.57 13.67
N VAL A 107 2.03 1.35 12.62
CA VAL A 107 2.89 0.93 11.51
C VAL A 107 4.27 1.54 11.68
N ASN A 108 5.27 0.70 11.90
CA ASN A 108 6.66 1.15 11.81
C ASN A 108 6.97 1.52 10.35
N PHE A 109 6.95 2.81 10.04
CA PHE A 109 7.26 3.29 8.70
C PHE A 109 8.73 3.06 8.30
N ASP A 110 9.60 2.70 9.24
CA ASP A 110 10.97 2.25 8.99
C ASP A 110 11.08 0.73 8.82
N ASP A 111 9.97 -0.02 8.88
CA ASP A 111 9.96 -1.45 8.57
C ASP A 111 10.25 -1.66 7.06
N PRO A 112 11.28 -2.45 6.68
CA PRO A 112 11.58 -2.73 5.28
C PRO A 112 10.42 -3.40 4.51
N LYS A 113 9.44 -3.99 5.21
CA LYS A 113 8.21 -4.54 4.62
C LYS A 113 7.12 -3.50 4.40
N VAL A 114 7.07 -2.43 5.19
CA VAL A 114 6.15 -1.29 4.98
C VAL A 114 6.78 -0.25 4.03
N GLY A 115 8.10 -0.36 3.87
CA GLY A 115 8.85 0.24 2.80
C GLY A 115 9.26 1.67 3.09
N TRP A 116 10.19 1.83 4.05
CA TRP A 116 11.32 2.77 3.91
C TRP A 116 12.61 2.05 4.32
N ILE A 117 13.53 1.88 3.37
CA ILE A 117 14.95 1.72 3.71
C ILE A 117 15.44 3.10 4.11
N ALA A 118 15.41 3.40 5.42
CA ALA A 118 16.42 4.26 5.99
C ALA A 118 17.69 3.41 6.14
N SER A 119 18.64 3.59 5.22
CA SER A 119 20.01 3.13 5.48
C SER A 119 20.64 4.14 6.44
N PRO A 120 21.32 3.73 7.52
CA PRO A 120 22.09 4.66 8.32
C PRO A 120 23.35 5.04 7.54
N ALA A 121 23.45 6.29 7.13
CA ALA A 121 24.69 7.04 6.87
C ALA A 121 24.34 8.52 6.67
#